data_AF-A0A1G9SVA1-F1
#
_entry.id   AF-A0A1G9SVA1-F1
#
_cell.length_a   1.000
_cell.length_b   1.000
_cell.length_c   1.000
_cell.angle_alpha   90.00
_cell.angle_beta   90.00
_cell.angle_gamma   90.00
#
_symmetry.space_group_name_H-M   'P 1'
#
loop_
_entity.id
_entity.type
_entity.pdbx_description
1 polymer ?
#
loop_
_entity_poly.entity_id
_entity_poly.type
_entity_poly.pdbx_seq_one_letter_code
_entity_poly.pdbx_strand_id
1 'polypeptide(L)'
;MTAAILYRWRLKPGRETEFRAAWSEGTRLIHQNCKSYGARLHEAEDGVFWSYALWPSEDVRTACFADHDWFAQDCFKTMQACIEERFEEVRLTLTDDALTAPTPRLEPVLLTTERLLLRPMVLEDCEAFLPALSDPVTMEYWSRGPMQSLDEVRDYLGWNIRGDGVESFVPVLKSAPEDPLGWLVLMDRKNNCAEFGYMFRPDRQGRGYAREAAEAVVEHGFANRGLRRIYADTDPDNTASIRLLEALDFQLEGRLRASWETHIGVRDSLIFGRLPA
;
A
#
# COMPACT_ATOMS: atom_id res chain seq x y z
N MET A 1 -15.68 25.37 14.14
CA MET A 1 -14.66 24.45 14.72
C MET A 1 -15.04 23.04 14.34
N THR A 2 -14.05 22.18 14.07
CA THR A 2 -14.22 20.76 13.77
C THR A 2 -15.07 20.09 14.86
N ALA A 3 -16.06 19.29 14.46
CA ALA A 3 -16.91 18.56 15.40
C ALA A 3 -16.54 17.08 15.39
N ALA A 4 -16.22 16.53 16.55
CA ALA A 4 -15.95 15.11 16.75
C ALA A 4 -17.13 14.48 17.51
N ILE A 5 -17.65 13.36 17.00
CA ILE A 5 -18.81 12.67 17.57
C ILE A 5 -18.47 11.21 17.79
N LEU A 6 -18.76 10.70 18.99
CA LEU A 6 -18.75 9.26 19.27
C LEU A 6 -20.18 8.72 19.24
N TYR A 7 -20.39 7.71 18.41
CA TYR A 7 -21.60 6.90 18.39
C TYR A 7 -21.31 5.53 19.00
N ARG A 8 -22.30 4.94 19.67
CA ARG A 8 -22.13 3.65 20.34
C ARG A 8 -23.35 2.77 20.21
N TRP A 9 -23.11 1.48 20.05
CA TRP A 9 -24.16 0.47 19.90
C TRP A 9 -23.75 -0.85 20.54
N ARG A 10 -24.72 -1.55 21.13
CA ARG A 10 -24.65 -3.00 21.36
C ARG A 10 -25.40 -3.68 20.23
N LEU A 11 -24.80 -4.70 19.64
CA LEU A 11 -25.40 -5.43 18.52
C LEU A 11 -26.10 -6.69 19.03
N LYS A 12 -27.12 -7.12 18.30
CA LYS A 12 -27.73 -8.43 18.49
C LYS A 12 -26.68 -9.51 18.19
N PRO A 13 -26.62 -10.60 18.97
CA PRO A 13 -25.62 -11.66 18.77
C PRO A 13 -25.61 -12.21 17.33
N GLY A 14 -24.42 -12.31 16.72
CA GLY A 14 -24.24 -12.91 15.39
C GLY A 14 -24.56 -11.97 14.22
N ARG A 15 -24.80 -10.68 14.47
CA ARG A 15 -25.13 -9.66 13.46
C ARG A 15 -23.95 -8.72 13.17
N GLU A 16 -22.78 -8.99 13.72
CA GLU A 16 -21.59 -8.11 13.71
C GLU A 16 -21.08 -7.88 12.28
N THR A 17 -20.96 -8.95 11.49
CA THR A 17 -20.50 -8.88 10.09
C THR A 17 -21.44 -8.04 9.23
N GLU A 18 -22.75 -8.27 9.36
CA GLU A 18 -23.78 -7.54 8.63
C GLU A 18 -23.80 -6.06 9.03
N PHE A 19 -23.70 -5.77 10.33
CA PHE A 19 -23.60 -4.40 10.84
C PHE A 19 -22.36 -3.69 10.31
N ARG A 20 -21.18 -4.34 10.34
CA ARG A 20 -19.92 -3.75 9.87
C ARG A 20 -19.97 -3.40 8.37
N ALA A 21 -20.55 -4.29 7.55
CA ALA A 21 -20.72 -4.04 6.12
C ALA A 21 -21.65 -2.84 5.87
N ALA A 22 -22.81 -2.82 6.54
CA ALA A 22 -23.79 -1.75 6.41
C ALA A 22 -23.28 -0.40 6.95
N TRP A 23 -22.56 -0.41 8.09
CA TRP A 23 -21.91 0.78 8.67
C TRP A 23 -20.84 1.35 7.75
N SER A 24 -20.01 0.49 7.14
CA SER A 24 -18.95 0.94 6.23
C SER A 24 -19.55 1.63 5.00
N GLU A 25 -20.60 1.05 4.43
CA GLU A 25 -21.30 1.64 3.29
C GLU A 25 -21.99 2.96 3.65
N GLY A 26 -22.72 3.02 4.77
CA GLY A 26 -23.36 4.26 5.22
C GLY A 26 -22.35 5.38 5.49
N THR A 27 -21.21 5.06 6.09
CA THR A 27 -20.11 6.01 6.34
C THR A 27 -19.53 6.54 5.02
N ARG A 28 -19.32 5.66 4.04
CA ARG A 28 -18.83 6.04 2.70
C ARG A 28 -19.80 6.99 2.01
N LEU A 29 -21.10 6.71 2.05
CA LEU A 29 -22.12 7.57 1.45
C LEU A 29 -22.19 8.94 2.13
N ILE A 30 -22.15 9.00 3.46
CA ILE A 30 -22.10 10.27 4.20
C ILE A 30 -20.85 11.07 3.82
N HIS A 31 -19.68 10.43 3.77
CA HIS A 31 -18.43 11.10 3.39
C HIS A 31 -18.54 11.74 2.00
N GLN A 32 -19.04 10.98 1.02
CA GLN A 32 -19.17 11.42 -0.37
C GLN A 32 -20.16 12.58 -0.55
N ASN A 33 -21.28 12.58 0.19
CA ASN A 33 -22.36 13.55 -0.03
C ASN A 33 -22.28 14.76 0.92
N CYS A 34 -21.68 14.60 2.10
CA CYS A 34 -21.74 15.61 3.16
C CYS A 34 -20.39 16.19 3.58
N LYS A 35 -19.29 15.85 2.90
CA LYS A 35 -17.95 16.36 3.22
C LYS A 35 -17.52 16.09 4.67
N SER A 36 -18.07 15.06 5.31
CA SER A 36 -17.53 14.52 6.56
C SER A 36 -16.07 14.15 6.34
N TYR A 37 -15.22 14.18 7.38
CA TYR A 37 -13.87 13.62 7.29
C TYR A 37 -13.84 12.09 7.49
N GLY A 38 -15.01 11.46 7.51
CA GLY A 38 -15.18 10.01 7.68
C GLY A 38 -15.34 9.61 9.15
N ALA A 39 -15.32 8.31 9.38
CA ALA A 39 -15.41 7.73 10.71
C ALA A 39 -14.58 6.45 10.84
N ARG A 40 -14.24 6.07 12.07
CA ARG A 40 -13.59 4.80 12.41
C ARG A 40 -14.50 4.00 13.33
N LEU A 41 -14.67 2.71 13.04
CA LEU A 41 -15.44 1.77 13.87
C LEU A 41 -14.48 0.91 14.71
N HIS A 42 -14.81 0.77 15.98
CA HIS A 42 -14.07 0.02 16.98
C HIS A 42 -15.03 -0.92 17.70
N GLU A 43 -14.53 -2.05 18.17
CA GLU A 43 -15.24 -2.95 19.08
C GLU A 43 -14.45 -2.99 20.38
N ALA A 44 -15.11 -2.70 21.50
CA ALA A 44 -14.52 -2.74 22.83
C ALA A 44 -14.64 -4.13 23.44
N GLU A 45 -13.83 -4.42 24.47
CA GLU A 45 -13.80 -5.72 25.15
C GLU A 45 -15.15 -6.12 25.77
N ASP A 46 -16.01 -5.14 26.08
CA ASP A 46 -17.37 -5.34 26.61
C ASP A 46 -18.44 -5.63 25.54
N GLY A 47 -18.00 -5.79 24.28
CA GLY A 47 -18.85 -6.04 23.10
C GLY A 47 -19.56 -4.81 22.56
N VAL A 48 -19.28 -3.60 23.08
CA VAL A 48 -19.86 -2.36 22.56
C VAL A 48 -19.06 -1.88 21.35
N PHE A 49 -19.78 -1.53 20.28
CA PHE A 49 -19.22 -0.90 19.10
C PHE A 49 -19.15 0.62 19.29
N TRP A 50 -18.01 1.21 18.97
CA TRP A 50 -17.75 2.65 19.04
C TRP A 50 -17.40 3.19 17.65
N SER A 51 -18.04 4.28 17.24
CA SER A 51 -17.70 4.98 16.00
C SER A 51 -17.26 6.41 16.30
N TYR A 52 -16.00 6.73 16.00
CA TYR A 52 -15.47 8.09 16.02
C TYR A 52 -15.62 8.74 14.66
N ALA A 53 -16.45 9.77 14.54
CA ALA A 53 -16.69 10.51 13.31
C ALA A 53 -16.21 11.95 13.44
N LEU A 54 -15.60 12.46 12.37
CA LEU A 54 -15.07 13.82 12.34
C LEU A 54 -15.74 14.64 11.24
N TRP A 55 -16.05 15.90 11.54
CA TRP A 55 -16.79 16.81 10.68
C TRP A 55 -16.12 18.17 10.60
N PRO A 56 -16.16 18.86 9.44
CA PRO A 56 -15.63 20.22 9.31
C PRO A 56 -16.23 21.20 10.33
N SER A 57 -17.52 21.03 10.64
CA SER A 57 -18.24 21.75 11.69
C SER A 57 -19.55 21.04 12.05
N GLU A 58 -20.14 21.41 13.19
CA GLU A 58 -21.46 20.90 13.57
C GLU A 58 -22.54 21.34 12.57
N ASP A 59 -22.47 22.56 12.03
CA ASP A 59 -23.43 23.06 11.04
C ASP A 59 -23.46 22.18 9.78
N VAL A 60 -22.28 21.75 9.31
CA VAL A 60 -22.16 20.82 8.17
C VAL A 60 -22.77 19.46 8.51
N ARG A 61 -22.57 18.96 9.73
CA ARG A 61 -23.20 17.71 10.18
C ARG A 61 -24.72 17.85 10.24
N THR A 62 -25.22 18.92 10.83
CA THR A 62 -26.66 19.18 10.97
C THR A 62 -27.32 19.29 9.60
N ALA A 63 -26.74 20.04 8.67
CA ALA A 63 -27.23 20.12 7.29
C ALA A 63 -27.26 18.75 6.62
N CYS A 64 -26.20 17.94 6.76
CA CYS A 64 -26.14 16.60 6.20
C CYS A 64 -27.33 15.71 6.58
N PHE A 65 -27.71 15.70 7.86
CA PHE A 65 -28.82 14.88 8.35
C PHE A 65 -30.20 15.53 8.14
N ALA A 66 -30.27 16.84 7.90
CA ALA A 66 -31.51 17.52 7.54
C ALA A 66 -31.85 17.34 6.04
N ASP A 67 -30.84 17.40 5.18
CA ASP A 67 -31.00 17.42 3.73
C ASP A 67 -31.13 16.01 3.10
N HIS A 68 -30.90 14.96 3.88
CA HIS A 68 -30.87 13.58 3.38
C HIS A 68 -31.69 12.65 4.27
N ASP A 69 -32.51 11.81 3.64
CA ASP A 69 -33.20 10.71 4.31
C ASP A 69 -32.29 9.47 4.39
N TRP A 70 -31.25 9.55 5.23
CA TRP A 70 -30.29 8.46 5.41
C TRP A 70 -30.98 7.16 5.85
N PHE A 71 -31.99 7.25 6.71
CA PHE A 71 -32.65 6.09 7.28
C PHE A 71 -33.58 5.36 6.31
N ALA A 72 -33.92 5.96 5.17
CA ALA A 72 -34.58 5.26 4.08
C ALA A 72 -33.63 4.36 3.27
N GLN A 73 -32.31 4.55 3.35
CA GLN A 73 -31.34 3.75 2.59
C GLN A 73 -31.13 2.38 3.23
N ASP A 74 -30.89 1.38 2.38
CA ASP A 74 -30.80 -0.04 2.81
C ASP A 74 -29.68 -0.28 3.81
N CYS A 75 -28.53 0.39 3.67
CA CYS A 75 -27.43 0.27 4.62
C CYS A 75 -27.85 0.73 6.03
N PHE A 76 -28.52 1.87 6.18
CA PHE A 76 -28.97 2.35 7.49
C PHE A 76 -30.12 1.52 8.06
N LYS A 77 -31.04 1.01 7.23
CA LYS A 77 -32.08 0.05 7.67
C LYS A 77 -31.45 -1.23 8.21
N THR A 78 -30.48 -1.79 7.50
CA THR A 78 -29.74 -2.98 7.92
C THR A 78 -28.97 -2.74 9.22
N MET A 79 -28.30 -1.59 9.36
CA MET A 79 -27.66 -1.22 10.61
C MET A 79 -28.65 -1.19 11.77
N GLN A 80 -29.79 -0.51 11.61
CA GLN A 80 -30.84 -0.44 12.62
C GLN A 80 -31.36 -1.82 13.01
N ALA A 81 -31.52 -2.73 12.05
CA ALA A 81 -31.98 -4.09 12.31
C ALA A 81 -30.97 -4.91 13.16
N CYS A 82 -29.67 -4.61 13.05
CA CYS A 82 -28.61 -5.29 13.79
C CYS A 82 -28.40 -4.77 15.22
N ILE A 83 -28.83 -3.54 15.52
CA ILE A 83 -28.64 -2.91 16.83
C ILE A 83 -29.62 -3.51 17.85
N GLU A 84 -29.10 -3.92 19.00
CA GLU A 84 -29.86 -4.30 20.19
C GLU A 84 -30.09 -3.08 21.09
N GLU A 85 -29.03 -2.31 21.33
CA GLU A 85 -29.04 -1.13 22.19
C GLU A 85 -28.31 0.02 21.51
N ARG A 86 -28.88 1.23 21.56
CA ARG A 86 -28.23 2.46 21.09
C ARG A 86 -27.98 3.37 22.29
N PHE A 87 -26.74 3.79 22.46
CA PHE A 87 -26.37 4.75 23.50
C PHE A 87 -26.44 6.18 22.95
N GLU A 88 -26.47 7.14 23.87
CA GLU A 88 -26.43 8.56 23.53
C GLU A 88 -25.13 8.95 22.82
N GLU A 89 -25.28 9.87 21.85
CA GLU A 89 -24.16 10.48 21.12
C GLU A 89 -23.31 11.33 22.07
N VAL A 90 -22.01 11.08 22.09
CA VAL A 90 -21.07 11.89 22.88
C VAL A 90 -20.41 12.88 21.95
N ARG A 91 -20.62 14.17 22.22
CA ARG A 91 -20.00 15.28 21.48
C ARG A 91 -18.66 15.59 22.10
N LEU A 92 -17.63 15.69 21.27
CA LEU A 92 -16.26 15.98 21.67
C LEU A 92 -15.81 17.31 21.04
N THR A 93 -15.14 18.12 21.83
CA THR A 93 -14.39 19.28 21.35
C THR A 93 -12.96 18.84 21.08
N LEU A 94 -12.50 18.98 19.84
CA LEU A 94 -11.10 18.72 19.47
C LEU A 94 -10.24 19.85 20.04
N THR A 95 -9.45 19.56 21.08
CA THR A 95 -8.51 20.51 21.69
C THR A 95 -7.14 20.42 21.06
N ASP A 96 -6.69 19.19 20.80
CA ASP A 96 -5.37 18.86 20.30
C ASP A 96 -5.51 17.68 19.33
N ASP A 97 -4.97 17.82 18.13
CA ASP A 97 -5.00 16.77 17.11
C ASP A 97 -3.57 16.33 16.75
N ALA A 98 -3.20 15.16 17.24
CA ALA A 98 -1.93 14.50 16.93
C ALA A 98 -2.14 13.23 16.09
N LEU A 99 -3.34 13.03 15.52
CA LEU A 99 -3.61 11.88 14.68
C LEU A 99 -2.84 12.02 13.37
N THR A 100 -2.00 11.04 13.08
CA THR A 100 -1.45 10.86 11.73
C THR A 100 -2.43 9.98 10.96
N ALA A 101 -2.88 10.42 9.78
CA ALA A 101 -3.64 9.56 8.90
C ALA A 101 -2.77 8.35 8.53
N PRO A 102 -3.27 7.10 8.62
CA PRO A 102 -2.56 5.98 8.03
C PRO A 102 -2.37 6.30 6.54
N THR A 103 -1.16 6.05 6.02
CA THR A 103 -0.93 6.17 4.58
C THR A 103 -1.95 5.28 3.89
N PRO A 104 -2.81 5.82 3.00
CA PRO A 104 -3.82 5.01 2.35
C PRO A 104 -3.13 3.83 1.65
N ARG A 105 -3.68 2.62 1.83
CA ARG A 105 -3.26 1.49 1.01
C ARG A 105 -3.55 1.83 -0.43
N LEU A 106 -2.56 1.64 -1.28
CA LEU A 106 -2.72 1.83 -2.70
C LEU A 106 -3.66 0.75 -3.21
N GLU A 107 -4.68 1.16 -3.96
CA GLU A 107 -5.58 0.22 -4.60
C GLU A 107 -4.78 -0.66 -5.58
N PRO A 108 -5.00 -1.98 -5.62
CA PRO A 108 -4.24 -2.85 -6.49
C PRO A 108 -4.44 -2.48 -7.97
N VAL A 109 -3.34 -2.19 -8.68
CA VAL A 109 -3.36 -1.85 -10.11
C VAL A 109 -2.75 -2.96 -10.95
N LEU A 110 -3.36 -3.24 -12.11
CA LEU A 110 -2.80 -4.08 -13.16
C LEU A 110 -2.20 -3.18 -14.24
N LEU A 111 -0.89 -3.29 -14.50
CA LEU A 111 -0.25 -2.63 -15.63
C LEU A 111 -0.06 -3.62 -16.78
N THR A 112 -0.09 -3.11 -18.01
CA THR A 112 0.09 -3.90 -19.23
C THR A 112 1.11 -3.22 -20.13
N THR A 113 2.03 -4.00 -20.66
CA THR A 113 3.03 -3.54 -21.64
C THR A 113 2.80 -4.26 -22.98
N GLU A 114 3.79 -4.31 -23.87
CA GLU A 114 3.70 -5.10 -25.09
C GLU A 114 3.61 -6.60 -24.76
N ARG A 115 4.55 -7.13 -23.98
CA ARG A 115 4.71 -8.57 -23.70
C ARG A 115 4.20 -8.98 -22.32
N LEU A 116 4.10 -8.04 -21.37
CA LEU A 116 3.92 -8.35 -19.95
C LEU A 116 2.55 -7.90 -19.42
N LEU A 117 2.09 -8.63 -18.40
CA LEU A 117 1.12 -8.18 -17.43
C LEU A 117 1.85 -8.02 -16.11
N LEU A 118 1.70 -6.87 -15.46
CA LEU A 118 2.28 -6.57 -14.15
C LEU A 118 1.15 -6.51 -13.15
N ARG A 119 0.90 -7.63 -12.47
CA ARG A 119 -0.17 -7.76 -11.50
C ARG A 119 0.32 -7.44 -10.08
N PRO A 120 -0.58 -7.14 -9.13
CA PRO A 120 -0.23 -7.09 -7.73
C PRO A 120 0.43 -8.39 -7.26
N MET A 121 1.40 -8.25 -6.35
CA MET A 121 2.03 -9.39 -5.66
C MET A 121 1.03 -10.08 -4.73
N VAL A 122 1.06 -11.41 -4.70
CA VAL A 122 0.28 -12.24 -3.78
C VAL A 122 1.21 -13.17 -2.99
N LEU A 123 0.73 -13.74 -1.88
CA LEU A 123 1.59 -14.53 -0.99
C LEU A 123 2.03 -15.85 -1.65
N GLU A 124 1.25 -16.35 -2.59
CA GLU A 124 1.53 -17.56 -3.37
C GLU A 124 2.76 -17.39 -4.28
N ASP A 125 3.16 -16.15 -4.60
CA ASP A 125 4.37 -15.87 -5.38
C ASP A 125 5.67 -16.31 -4.67
N CYS A 126 5.61 -16.52 -3.36
CA CYS A 126 6.77 -16.96 -2.56
C CYS A 126 7.39 -18.25 -3.10
N GLU A 127 6.58 -19.17 -3.61
CA GLU A 127 7.09 -20.45 -4.15
C GLU A 127 7.93 -20.23 -5.42
N ALA A 128 7.49 -19.31 -6.29
CA ALA A 128 8.20 -18.97 -7.51
C ALA A 128 9.50 -18.18 -7.23
N PHE A 129 9.54 -17.41 -6.14
CA PHE A 129 10.69 -16.58 -5.79
C PHE A 129 11.70 -17.24 -4.86
N LEU A 130 11.33 -18.31 -4.14
CA LEU A 130 12.24 -19.04 -3.25
C LEU A 130 13.57 -19.42 -3.94
N PRO A 131 13.62 -19.99 -5.16
CA PRO A 131 14.89 -20.34 -5.79
C PRO A 131 15.82 -19.14 -5.99
N ALA A 132 15.27 -17.96 -6.32
CA ALA A 132 16.05 -16.74 -6.52
C ALA A 132 16.49 -16.12 -5.17
N LEU A 133 15.60 -16.13 -4.18
CA LEU A 133 15.88 -15.60 -2.84
C LEU A 133 16.81 -16.50 -2.00
N SER A 134 16.96 -17.77 -2.39
CA SER A 134 17.90 -18.72 -1.81
C SER A 134 19.23 -18.81 -2.57
N ASP A 135 19.36 -18.16 -3.73
CA ASP A 135 20.57 -18.19 -4.54
C ASP A 135 21.60 -17.14 -4.08
N PRO A 136 22.82 -17.55 -3.66
CA PRO A 136 23.88 -16.62 -3.27
C PRO A 136 24.26 -15.62 -4.35
N VAL A 137 24.18 -15.98 -5.63
CA VAL A 137 24.53 -15.08 -6.73
C VAL A 137 23.49 -13.98 -6.88
N THR A 138 22.21 -14.35 -6.85
CA THR A 138 21.09 -13.39 -6.91
C THR A 138 21.08 -12.45 -5.70
N MET A 139 21.39 -12.99 -4.51
CA MET A 139 21.32 -12.24 -3.25
C MET A 139 22.61 -11.50 -2.89
N GLU A 140 23.69 -11.63 -3.67
CA GLU A 140 25.02 -11.08 -3.36
C GLU A 140 24.99 -9.59 -2.96
N TYR A 141 24.23 -8.77 -3.68
CA TYR A 141 24.10 -7.33 -3.43
C TYR A 141 22.86 -6.94 -2.63
N TRP A 142 22.14 -7.93 -2.08
CA TRP A 142 20.98 -7.67 -1.26
C TRP A 142 21.40 -7.30 0.18
N SER A 143 20.54 -6.58 0.88
CA SER A 143 20.82 -6.10 2.25
C SER A 143 21.01 -7.23 3.28
N ARG A 144 20.66 -8.46 2.92
CA ARG A 144 20.75 -9.67 3.75
C ARG A 144 21.17 -10.86 2.89
N GLY A 145 21.69 -11.90 3.54
CA GLY A 145 22.08 -13.13 2.86
C GLY A 145 20.90 -13.98 2.37
N PRO A 146 21.20 -15.05 1.60
CA PRO A 146 20.20 -15.94 1.02
C PRO A 146 19.24 -16.54 2.05
N MET A 147 17.97 -16.61 1.67
CA MET A 147 16.92 -17.18 2.50
C MET A 147 16.99 -18.71 2.48
N GLN A 148 16.66 -19.34 3.61
CA GLN A 148 16.84 -20.78 3.83
C GLN A 148 15.52 -21.55 3.83
N SER A 149 14.37 -20.87 3.88
CA SER A 149 13.06 -21.52 3.92
C SER A 149 11.98 -20.71 3.22
N LEU A 150 10.89 -21.40 2.86
CA LEU A 150 9.71 -20.76 2.30
C LEU A 150 9.03 -19.81 3.29
N ASP A 151 9.07 -20.12 4.58
CA ASP A 151 8.48 -19.25 5.62
C ASP A 151 9.26 -17.93 5.73
N GLU A 152 10.58 -17.97 5.61
CA GLU A 152 11.40 -16.76 5.58
C GLU A 152 11.10 -15.88 4.35
N VAL A 153 10.86 -16.50 3.19
CA VAL A 153 10.41 -15.80 1.98
C VAL A 153 9.02 -15.19 2.18
N ARG A 154 8.08 -15.93 2.80
CA ARG A 154 6.72 -15.44 3.11
C ARG A 154 6.74 -14.24 4.04
N ASP A 155 7.58 -14.27 5.07
CA ASP A 155 7.74 -13.15 5.99
C ASP A 155 8.32 -11.93 5.26
N TYR A 156 9.34 -12.15 4.43
CA TYR A 156 9.99 -11.11 3.65
C TYR A 156 9.04 -10.44 2.64
N LEU A 157 8.33 -11.23 1.83
CA LEU A 157 7.38 -10.73 0.84
C LEU A 157 6.08 -10.24 1.47
N GLY A 158 5.75 -10.70 2.68
CA GLY A 158 4.63 -10.21 3.46
C GLY A 158 4.66 -8.69 3.67
N TRP A 159 5.85 -8.10 3.81
CA TRP A 159 6.02 -6.65 3.85
C TRP A 159 5.77 -5.99 2.49
N ASN A 160 6.22 -6.61 1.39
CA ASN A 160 5.99 -6.10 0.02
C ASN A 160 4.50 -6.13 -0.38
N ILE A 161 3.71 -7.02 0.24
CA ILE A 161 2.27 -7.16 -0.01
C ILE A 161 1.44 -6.25 0.90
N ARG A 162 1.85 -6.06 2.16
CA ARG A 162 1.02 -5.44 3.21
C ARG A 162 1.58 -4.12 3.77
N GLY A 163 2.76 -3.69 3.32
CA GLY A 163 3.41 -2.48 3.80
C GLY A 163 2.64 -1.22 3.41
N ASP A 164 2.48 -0.31 4.36
CA ASP A 164 1.86 0.99 4.08
C ASP A 164 2.75 1.80 3.14
N GLY A 165 2.14 2.33 2.06
CA GLY A 165 2.88 3.03 1.01
C GLY A 165 3.77 2.13 0.15
N VAL A 166 3.58 0.81 0.19
CA VAL A 166 4.32 -0.14 -0.66
C VAL A 166 3.40 -0.63 -1.77
N GLU A 167 3.88 -0.53 -3.01
CA GLU A 167 3.19 -1.02 -4.21
C GLU A 167 4.11 -1.97 -4.96
N SER A 168 3.76 -3.26 -4.97
CA SER A 168 4.56 -4.30 -5.61
C SER A 168 3.87 -4.88 -6.83
N PHE A 169 4.63 -5.02 -7.91
CA PHE A 169 4.21 -5.54 -9.20
C PHE A 169 4.98 -6.82 -9.55
N VAL A 170 4.27 -7.86 -9.93
CA VAL A 170 4.83 -9.12 -10.42
C VAL A 170 4.61 -9.19 -11.94
N PRO A 171 5.66 -8.95 -12.75
CA PRO A 171 5.60 -9.16 -14.19
C PRO A 171 5.49 -10.65 -14.54
N VAL A 172 4.54 -10.96 -15.41
CA VAL A 172 4.35 -12.26 -16.06
C VAL A 172 4.23 -12.05 -17.56
N LEU A 173 4.60 -13.06 -18.35
CA LEU A 173 4.33 -13.02 -19.79
C LEU A 173 2.82 -13.16 -20.03
N LYS A 174 2.28 -12.40 -20.98
CA LYS A 174 0.89 -12.57 -21.42
C LYS A 174 0.57 -14.00 -21.89
N SER A 175 1.57 -14.67 -22.44
CA SER A 175 1.46 -16.06 -22.92
C SER A 175 1.63 -17.11 -21.82
N ALA A 176 2.09 -16.73 -20.63
CA ALA A 176 2.35 -17.62 -19.49
C ALA A 176 2.13 -16.85 -18.17
N PRO A 177 0.87 -16.48 -17.85
CA PRO A 177 0.54 -15.67 -16.68
C PRO A 177 0.85 -16.35 -15.33
N GLU A 178 1.09 -17.65 -15.34
CA GLU A 178 1.43 -18.49 -14.20
C GLU A 178 2.93 -18.49 -13.83
N ASP A 179 3.81 -17.86 -14.63
CA ASP A 179 5.26 -17.86 -14.43
C ASP A 179 5.77 -16.44 -14.07
N PRO A 180 5.82 -16.10 -12.76
CA PRO A 180 6.43 -14.86 -12.27
C PRO A 180 7.87 -14.72 -12.74
N LEU A 181 8.19 -13.59 -13.36
CA LEU A 181 9.54 -13.29 -13.85
C LEU A 181 10.43 -12.68 -12.76
N GLY A 182 9.80 -12.04 -11.77
CA GLY A 182 10.44 -11.22 -10.74
C GLY A 182 9.39 -10.35 -10.05
N TRP A 183 9.84 -9.34 -9.32
CA TRP A 183 8.97 -8.27 -8.84
C TRP A 183 9.68 -6.92 -8.91
N LEU A 184 8.86 -5.86 -8.93
CA LEU A 184 9.29 -4.48 -8.79
C LEU A 184 8.43 -3.83 -7.71
N VAL A 185 8.98 -2.85 -7.03
CA VAL A 185 8.31 -2.19 -5.91
C VAL A 185 8.54 -0.68 -5.94
N LEU A 186 7.48 0.09 -5.70
CA LEU A 186 7.54 1.49 -5.33
C LEU A 186 7.23 1.61 -3.84
N MET A 187 8.15 2.19 -3.07
CA MET A 187 8.03 2.38 -1.64
C MET A 187 7.97 3.87 -1.33
N ASP A 188 6.82 4.33 -0.83
CA ASP A 188 6.61 5.74 -0.54
C ASP A 188 7.59 6.27 0.50
N ARG A 189 8.00 7.51 0.25
CA ARG A 189 8.85 8.32 1.09
C ARG A 189 8.24 9.72 1.17
N LYS A 190 8.80 10.54 2.04
CA LYS A 190 8.28 11.91 2.27
C LYS A 190 8.29 12.73 0.98
N ASN A 191 7.37 13.70 0.91
CA ASN A 191 7.29 14.70 -0.15
C ASN A 191 7.03 14.08 -1.54
N ASN A 192 6.10 13.14 -1.66
CA ASN A 192 5.74 12.48 -2.93
C ASN A 192 6.97 11.87 -3.65
N CYS A 193 7.91 11.35 -2.89
CA CYS A 193 9.02 10.58 -3.42
C CYS A 193 8.73 9.09 -3.21
N ALA A 194 9.22 8.25 -4.12
CA ALA A 194 9.26 6.81 -3.88
C ALA A 194 10.66 6.27 -4.12
N GLU A 195 11.00 5.24 -3.35
CA GLU A 195 12.15 4.39 -3.60
C GLU A 195 11.72 3.23 -4.49
N PHE A 196 12.49 2.98 -5.54
CA PHE A 196 12.24 1.94 -6.52
C PHE A 196 13.21 0.78 -6.31
N GLY A 197 12.66 -0.42 -6.16
CA GLY A 197 13.42 -1.66 -6.04
C GLY A 197 12.90 -2.71 -7.01
N TYR A 198 13.74 -3.69 -7.33
CA TYR A 198 13.36 -4.80 -8.20
C TYR A 198 14.26 -6.01 -7.98
N MET A 199 13.71 -7.17 -8.35
CA MET A 199 14.43 -8.43 -8.41
C MET A 199 13.87 -9.25 -9.58
N PHE A 200 14.74 -9.87 -10.37
CA PHE A 200 14.35 -10.75 -11.46
C PHE A 200 15.06 -12.09 -11.32
N ARG A 201 14.30 -13.17 -11.51
CA ARG A 201 14.84 -14.52 -11.43
C ARG A 201 15.96 -14.71 -12.47
N PRO A 202 17.11 -15.30 -12.11
CA PRO A 202 18.25 -15.47 -13.03
C PRO A 202 17.88 -16.16 -14.35
N ASP A 203 17.00 -17.16 -14.30
CA ASP A 203 16.54 -17.94 -15.46
C ASP A 203 15.58 -17.16 -16.40
N ARG A 204 15.27 -15.90 -16.07
CA ARG A 204 14.45 -14.98 -16.87
C ARG A 204 15.18 -13.70 -17.28
N GLN A 205 16.44 -13.52 -16.88
CA GLN A 205 17.25 -12.34 -17.23
C GLN A 205 17.74 -12.38 -18.70
N GLY A 206 18.32 -11.28 -19.18
CA GLY A 206 18.91 -11.17 -20.52
C GLY A 206 17.92 -11.04 -21.69
N ARG A 207 16.62 -10.93 -21.42
CA ARG A 207 15.54 -10.87 -22.45
C ARG A 207 14.82 -9.52 -22.53
N GLY A 208 15.32 -8.53 -21.79
CA GLY A 208 14.75 -7.17 -21.72
C GLY A 208 13.50 -7.02 -20.85
N TYR A 209 13.04 -8.08 -20.17
CA TYR A 209 11.83 -8.03 -19.34
C TYR A 209 11.95 -7.05 -18.17
N ALA A 210 13.13 -6.97 -17.53
CA ALA A 210 13.36 -6.04 -16.42
C ALA A 210 13.19 -4.59 -16.86
N ARG A 211 13.75 -4.23 -18.03
CA ARG A 211 13.60 -2.90 -18.60
C ARG A 211 12.15 -2.57 -18.92
N GLU A 212 11.47 -3.43 -19.68
CA GLU A 212 10.07 -3.20 -20.07
C GLU A 212 9.14 -3.07 -18.85
N ALA A 213 9.31 -3.93 -17.84
CA ALA A 213 8.51 -3.86 -16.63
C ALA A 213 8.84 -2.59 -15.81
N ALA A 214 10.12 -2.24 -15.68
CA ALA A 214 10.54 -1.06 -14.93
C ALA A 214 10.09 0.25 -15.60
N GLU A 215 10.12 0.34 -16.92
CA GLU A 215 9.58 1.49 -17.67
C GLU A 215 8.11 1.70 -17.32
N ALA A 216 7.30 0.64 -17.32
CA ALA A 216 5.88 0.71 -16.99
C ALA A 216 5.61 1.12 -15.53
N VAL A 217 6.37 0.59 -14.57
CA VAL A 217 6.21 0.93 -13.14
C VAL A 217 6.63 2.37 -12.85
N VAL A 218 7.74 2.81 -13.43
CA VAL A 218 8.22 4.18 -13.27
C VAL A 218 7.25 5.19 -13.90
N GLU A 219 6.73 4.89 -15.08
CA GLU A 219 5.71 5.71 -15.74
C GLU A 219 4.42 5.78 -14.91
N HIS A 220 3.93 4.64 -14.39
CA HIS A 220 2.80 4.62 -13.44
C HIS A 220 3.05 5.51 -12.22
N GLY A 221 4.26 5.44 -11.65
CA GLY A 221 4.66 6.29 -10.53
C GLY A 221 4.56 7.78 -10.83
N PHE A 222 4.95 8.23 -12.03
CA PHE A 222 4.83 9.64 -12.41
C PHE A 222 3.42 10.02 -12.86
N ALA A 223 2.86 9.31 -13.83
CA ALA A 223 1.62 9.67 -14.52
C ALA A 223 0.37 9.41 -13.65
N ASN A 224 0.33 8.28 -12.94
CA ASN A 224 -0.85 7.86 -12.19
C ASN A 224 -0.75 8.21 -10.71
N ARG A 225 0.44 8.08 -10.11
CA ARG A 225 0.65 8.38 -8.69
C ARG A 225 1.07 9.82 -8.41
N GLY A 226 1.47 10.59 -9.43
CA GLY A 226 1.89 11.99 -9.26
C GLY A 226 3.15 12.15 -8.40
N LEU A 227 4.03 11.13 -8.40
CA LEU A 227 5.29 11.21 -7.67
C LEU A 227 6.15 12.33 -8.26
N ARG A 228 6.76 13.16 -7.41
CA ARG A 228 7.68 14.23 -7.88
C ARG A 228 9.05 13.69 -8.26
N ARG A 229 9.39 12.50 -7.75
CA ARG A 229 10.72 11.90 -7.85
C ARG A 229 10.66 10.42 -7.50
N ILE A 230 11.37 9.61 -8.27
CA ILE A 230 11.64 8.21 -7.97
C ILE A 230 13.16 8.06 -7.83
N TYR A 231 13.62 7.36 -6.80
CA TYR A 231 15.05 7.10 -6.61
C TYR A 231 15.30 5.62 -6.33
N ALA A 232 16.52 5.15 -6.56
CA ALA A 232 16.94 3.79 -6.27
C ALA A 232 18.31 3.79 -5.58
N ASP A 233 18.50 2.82 -4.69
CA ASP A 233 19.79 2.49 -4.07
C ASP A 233 20.31 1.20 -4.73
N THR A 234 21.59 1.18 -5.10
CA THR A 234 22.26 -0.01 -5.61
C THR A 234 23.71 -0.06 -5.15
N ASP A 235 24.20 -1.28 -4.90
CA ASP A 235 25.62 -1.50 -4.64
C ASP A 235 26.48 -1.07 -5.85
N PRO A 236 27.64 -0.41 -5.66
CA PRO A 236 28.53 0.00 -6.74
C PRO A 236 29.04 -1.13 -7.65
N ASP A 237 29.11 -2.36 -7.15
CA ASP A 237 29.58 -3.52 -7.91
C ASP A 237 28.41 -4.22 -8.66
N ASN A 238 27.15 -3.85 -8.38
CA ASN A 238 25.98 -4.38 -9.07
C ASN A 238 25.79 -3.74 -10.45
N THR A 239 26.67 -4.11 -11.38
CA THR A 239 26.71 -3.57 -12.76
C THR A 239 25.39 -3.78 -13.52
N ALA A 240 24.66 -4.88 -13.26
CA ALA A 240 23.40 -5.16 -13.93
C ALA A 240 22.31 -4.16 -13.52
N SER A 241 22.21 -3.87 -12.22
CA SER A 241 21.26 -2.88 -11.68
C SER A 241 21.61 -1.46 -12.15
N ILE A 242 22.89 -1.08 -12.10
CA ILE A 242 23.37 0.23 -12.58
C ILE A 242 22.96 0.45 -14.04
N ARG A 243 23.24 -0.52 -14.92
CA ARG A 243 22.88 -0.41 -16.35
C ARG A 243 21.38 -0.30 -16.58
N LEU A 244 20.57 -0.97 -15.77
CA LEU A 244 19.12 -0.88 -15.86
C LEU A 244 18.65 0.52 -15.47
N LEU A 245 19.15 1.07 -14.36
CA LEU A 245 18.80 2.43 -13.91
C LEU A 245 19.20 3.49 -14.96
N GLU A 246 20.41 3.40 -15.50
CA GLU A 246 20.88 4.28 -16.58
C GLU A 246 19.99 4.17 -17.83
N ALA A 247 19.61 2.95 -18.23
CA ALA A 247 18.72 2.73 -19.38
C ALA A 247 17.28 3.22 -19.16
N LEU A 248 16.89 3.49 -17.92
CA LEU A 248 15.59 4.05 -17.52
C LEU A 248 15.66 5.57 -17.28
N ASP A 249 16.76 6.22 -17.71
CA ASP A 249 17.06 7.64 -17.57
C ASP A 249 17.24 8.13 -16.12
N PHE A 250 17.52 7.22 -15.18
CA PHE A 250 17.95 7.64 -13.85
C PHE A 250 19.38 8.21 -13.91
N GLN A 251 19.60 9.28 -13.16
CA GLN A 251 20.89 9.94 -13.05
C GLN A 251 21.56 9.55 -11.72
N LEU A 252 22.87 9.30 -11.74
CA LEU A 252 23.64 9.11 -10.51
C LEU A 252 23.73 10.46 -9.77
N GLU A 253 23.23 10.51 -8.55
CA GLU A 253 23.19 11.73 -7.75
C GLU A 253 24.18 11.72 -6.58
N GLY A 254 24.60 10.54 -6.13
CA GLY A 254 25.54 10.46 -5.03
C GLY A 254 26.04 9.06 -4.74
N ARG A 255 27.16 9.01 -4.01
CA ARG A 255 27.71 7.80 -3.41
C ARG A 255 27.77 7.98 -1.91
N LEU A 256 27.02 7.17 -1.18
CA LEU A 256 27.08 7.13 0.28
C LEU A 256 28.13 6.10 0.68
N ARG A 257 29.17 6.52 1.40
CA ARG A 257 30.26 5.63 1.81
C ARG A 257 29.89 4.89 3.09
N ALA A 258 30.13 3.59 3.13
CA ALA A 258 29.83 2.72 4.27
C ALA A 258 28.38 2.88 4.78
N SER A 259 27.42 3.03 3.87
CA SER A 259 25.99 3.20 4.21
C SER A 259 25.35 1.92 4.71
N TRP A 260 25.84 0.76 4.28
CA TRP A 260 25.29 -0.54 4.62
C TRP A 260 26.34 -1.44 5.27
N GLU A 261 25.92 -2.18 6.30
CA GLU A 261 26.57 -3.42 6.74
C GLU A 261 25.70 -4.58 6.25
N THR A 262 26.19 -5.31 5.26
CA THR A 262 25.48 -6.45 4.66
C THR A 262 26.17 -7.76 4.97
N HIS A 263 25.59 -8.87 4.50
CA HIS A 263 26.18 -10.20 4.63
C HIS A 263 27.52 -10.38 3.87
N ILE A 264 27.87 -9.47 2.96
CA ILE A 264 29.17 -9.45 2.26
C ILE A 264 30.13 -8.38 2.83
N GLY A 265 29.78 -7.78 3.98
CA GLY A 265 30.58 -6.77 4.68
C GLY A 265 30.05 -5.35 4.54
N VAL A 266 30.89 -4.37 4.86
CA VAL A 266 30.54 -2.95 4.75
C VAL A 266 30.57 -2.51 3.30
N ARG A 267 29.47 -1.92 2.83
CA ARG A 267 29.25 -1.53 1.43
C ARG A 267 28.87 -0.06 1.31
N ASP A 268 29.19 0.51 0.16
CA ASP A 268 28.73 1.83 -0.26
C ASP A 268 27.38 1.70 -0.98
N SER A 269 26.64 2.81 -1.11
CA SER A 269 25.43 2.92 -1.92
C SER A 269 25.62 3.91 -3.05
N LEU A 270 25.21 3.55 -4.27
CA LEU A 270 24.98 4.51 -5.33
C LEU A 270 23.50 4.91 -5.32
N ILE A 271 23.24 6.21 -5.22
CA ILE A 271 21.89 6.76 -5.24
C ILE A 271 21.61 7.32 -6.63
N PHE A 272 20.63 6.71 -7.29
CA PHE A 272 20.13 7.12 -8.59
C PHE A 272 18.78 7.82 -8.42
N GLY A 273 18.56 8.91 -9.17
CA GLY A 273 17.30 9.66 -9.14
C GLY A 273 16.75 9.89 -10.54
N ARG A 274 15.43 9.82 -10.66
CA ARG A 274 14.68 10.24 -11.84
C ARG A 274 13.56 11.19 -11.45
N LEU A 275 13.37 12.21 -12.29
CA LEU A 275 12.29 13.18 -12.21
C LEU A 275 11.29 12.91 -13.35
N PRO A 276 10.02 13.35 -13.22
CA PRO A 276 9.09 13.32 -14.34
C PRO A 276 9.65 14.17 -15.51
N ALA A 277 9.29 13.78 -16.74
CA ALA A 277 9.67 14.49 -17.96
C ALA A 277 8.98 15.86 -18.08
#